data_AF-A0A1Y5SPM3-F1
#
_entry.id   AF-A0A1Y5SPM3-F1
#
_cell.length_a   1.000
_cell.length_b   1.000
_cell.length_c   1.000
_cell.angle_alpha   90.00
_cell.angle_beta   90.00
_cell.angle_gamma   90.00
#
_symmetry.space_group_name_H-M   'P 1'
#
loop_
_entity.id
_entity.type
_entity.pdbx_description
1 polymer ?
#
loop_
_entity_poly.entity_id
_entity_poly.type
_entity_poly.pdbx_seq_one_letter_code
_entity_poly.pdbx_strand_id
1 'polypeptide(L)'
;MNMIKAALLAGLMVPGQMALAGYANNFKVYPIASNVFEVVVKSGRAPGDYWCGAGDYVISQLSRPSNERIYVWRGRGASIGEPGKTSVQFSLTPPQQGEVNSASNTVDLVGNALSSAQAWAYCADRTVRD
;
A
#
# COMPACT_ATOMS: atom_id res chain seq x y z
N MET A 1 -26.05 47.89 -38.41
CA MET A 1 -24.66 48.16 -38.01
C MET A 1 -24.37 47.42 -36.72
N ASN A 2 -23.38 46.51 -36.79
CA ASN A 2 -22.67 45.83 -35.68
C ASN A 2 -23.41 44.73 -34.90
N MET A 3 -22.86 43.54 -34.63
CA MET A 3 -21.55 42.94 -34.93
C MET A 3 -21.69 41.42 -34.74
N ILE A 4 -21.08 40.65 -35.63
CA ILE A 4 -20.96 39.19 -35.57
C ILE A 4 -20.19 38.81 -34.29
N LYS A 5 -20.82 38.05 -33.39
CA LYS A 5 -20.12 37.45 -32.24
C LYS A 5 -19.44 36.16 -32.71
N ALA A 6 -18.14 36.25 -32.98
CA ALA A 6 -17.29 35.07 -33.17
C ALA A 6 -17.17 34.30 -31.84
N ALA A 7 -17.79 33.13 -31.77
CA ALA A 7 -17.54 32.18 -30.69
C ALA A 7 -16.30 31.36 -31.04
N LEU A 8 -15.15 31.75 -30.50
CA LEU A 8 -13.94 30.93 -30.51
C LEU A 8 -14.19 29.69 -29.65
N LEU A 9 -14.26 28.53 -30.29
CA LEU A 9 -14.25 27.21 -29.66
C LEU A 9 -12.91 27.02 -28.92
N ALA A 10 -12.89 27.27 -27.62
CA ALA A 10 -11.79 26.84 -26.76
C ALA A 10 -11.78 25.31 -26.74
N GLY A 11 -10.77 24.71 -27.38
CA GLY A 11 -10.55 23.28 -27.37
C GLY A 11 -10.40 22.79 -25.94
N LEU A 12 -11.26 21.85 -25.53
CA LEU A 12 -11.03 21.08 -24.30
C LEU A 12 -9.72 20.30 -24.47
N MET A 13 -8.66 20.78 -23.83
CA MET A 13 -7.55 19.90 -23.47
C MET A 13 -8.11 18.90 -22.47
N VAL A 14 -8.41 17.69 -22.93
CA VAL A 14 -8.62 16.56 -22.02
C VAL A 14 -7.25 16.25 -21.45
N PRO A 15 -6.97 16.48 -20.15
CA PRO A 15 -5.73 16.01 -19.57
C PRO A 15 -5.72 14.49 -19.73
N GLY A 16 -4.77 13.98 -20.51
CA GLY A 16 -4.55 12.55 -20.66
C GLY A 16 -4.31 11.96 -19.28
N GLN A 17 -5.24 11.13 -18.81
CA GLN A 17 -5.09 10.41 -17.57
C GLN A 17 -3.98 9.39 -17.81
N MET A 18 -2.74 9.72 -17.43
CA MET A 18 -1.70 8.71 -17.35
C MET A 18 -2.12 7.78 -16.21
N ALA A 19 -2.77 6.68 -16.57
CA ALA A 19 -2.89 5.56 -15.67
C ALA A 19 -1.46 5.06 -15.42
N LEU A 20 -0.84 5.58 -14.36
CA LEU A 20 0.31 4.93 -13.76
C LEU A 20 -0.18 3.51 -13.48
N ALA A 21 0.27 2.54 -14.28
CA ALA A 21 0.20 1.13 -13.91
C ALA A 21 1.17 0.97 -12.74
N GLY A 22 0.81 1.57 -11.61
CA GLY A 22 1.62 1.70 -10.43
C GLY A 22 1.89 0.33 -9.86
N TYR A 23 2.91 0.28 -9.03
CA TYR A 23 3.37 -0.90 -8.29
C TYR A 23 2.25 -1.67 -7.52
N ALA A 24 1.02 -1.13 -7.44
CA ALA A 24 -0.22 -1.83 -7.07
C ALA A 24 -0.35 -3.26 -7.65
N ASN A 25 0.29 -3.56 -8.79
CA ASN A 25 0.28 -4.90 -9.38
C ASN A 25 1.30 -5.90 -8.80
N ASN A 26 2.24 -5.50 -7.92
CA ASN A 26 3.32 -6.37 -7.44
C ASN A 26 3.02 -7.10 -6.12
N PHE A 27 1.84 -6.91 -5.53
CA PHE A 27 1.40 -7.64 -4.35
C PHE A 27 -0.03 -8.13 -4.50
N LYS A 28 -0.42 -9.05 -3.62
CA LYS A 28 -1.80 -9.45 -3.36
C LYS A 28 -2.03 -9.41 -1.87
N VAL A 29 -3.24 -9.05 -1.47
CA VAL A 29 -3.62 -8.98 -0.06
C VAL A 29 -4.80 -9.91 0.20
N TYR A 30 -4.70 -10.69 1.27
CA TYR A 30 -5.72 -11.64 1.71
C TYR A 30 -6.14 -11.30 3.14
N PRO A 31 -7.41 -10.96 3.40
CA PRO A 31 -7.94 -10.89 4.75
C PRO A 31 -7.90 -12.30 5.37
N ILE A 32 -7.31 -12.46 6.55
CA ILE A 32 -7.27 -13.77 7.26
C ILE A 32 -8.11 -13.78 8.54
N ALA A 33 -8.30 -12.63 9.18
CA ALA A 33 -9.18 -12.49 10.34
C ALA A 33 -9.66 -11.03 10.46
N SER A 34 -10.48 -10.74 11.48
CA SER A 34 -10.86 -9.36 11.77
C SER A 34 -9.62 -8.51 12.02
N ASN A 35 -9.48 -7.43 11.23
CA ASN A 35 -8.33 -6.51 11.22
C ASN A 35 -6.96 -7.11 10.87
N VAL A 36 -6.86 -8.42 10.59
CA VAL A 36 -5.60 -9.08 10.21
C VAL A 36 -5.66 -9.47 8.74
N PHE A 37 -4.64 -9.07 8.00
CA PHE A 37 -4.51 -9.34 6.56
C PHE A 37 -3.07 -9.72 6.24
N GLU A 38 -2.86 -10.50 5.18
CA GLU A 38 -1.52 -10.88 4.75
C GLU A 38 -1.21 -10.32 3.38
N VAL A 39 0.04 -9.89 3.22
CA VAL A 39 0.56 -9.36 1.97
C VAL A 39 1.51 -10.40 1.37
N VAL A 40 1.20 -10.82 0.15
CA VAL A 40 2.02 -11.69 -0.69
C VAL A 40 2.62 -10.85 -1.80
N VAL A 41 3.94 -10.77 -1.86
CA VAL A 41 4.66 -10.04 -2.93
C VAL A 41 5.00 -10.99 -4.08
N LYS A 42 4.75 -10.56 -5.32
CA LYS A 42 4.99 -11.36 -6.53
C LYS A 42 6.48 -11.40 -6.89
N SER A 43 7.16 -10.27 -6.74
CA SER A 43 8.59 -10.10 -6.98
C SER A 43 9.18 -9.14 -5.95
N GLY A 44 10.48 -9.29 -5.66
CA GLY A 44 11.08 -8.63 -4.50
C GLY A 44 10.62 -9.28 -3.18
N ARG A 45 11.47 -9.23 -2.15
CA ARG A 45 11.14 -9.69 -0.78
C ARG A 45 11.71 -8.75 0.27
N ALA A 46 12.06 -7.53 -0.15
CA ALA A 46 12.54 -6.52 0.77
C ALA A 46 11.37 -6.08 1.67
N PRO A 47 11.63 -5.65 2.92
CA PRO A 47 10.57 -5.21 3.82
C PRO A 47 9.63 -4.15 3.21
N GLY A 48 10.19 -3.22 2.43
CA GLY A 48 9.41 -2.18 1.74
C GLY A 48 8.38 -2.71 0.73
N ASP A 49 8.62 -3.88 0.10
CA ASP A 49 7.64 -4.47 -0.82
C ASP A 49 6.34 -4.86 -0.09
N TYR A 50 6.49 -5.42 1.11
CA TYR A 50 5.37 -5.79 1.97
C TYR A 50 4.68 -4.55 2.57
N TRP A 51 5.46 -3.57 3.02
CA TRP A 51 4.91 -2.30 3.53
C TRP A 51 4.14 -1.53 2.46
N CYS A 52 4.63 -1.50 1.22
CA CYS A 52 3.88 -0.90 0.13
C CYS A 52 2.50 -1.57 -0.03
N GLY A 53 2.46 -2.90 -0.11
CA GLY A 53 1.19 -3.62 -0.23
C GLY A 53 0.25 -3.41 0.95
N ALA A 54 0.80 -3.30 2.17
CA ALA A 54 0.02 -3.01 3.35
C ALA A 54 -0.56 -1.58 3.35
N GLY A 55 0.27 -0.58 3.03
CA GLY A 55 -0.14 0.82 2.95
C GLY A 55 -1.19 1.05 1.88
N ASP A 56 -0.98 0.52 0.68
CA ASP A 56 -1.97 0.60 -0.41
C ASP A 56 -3.29 -0.08 -0.03
N TYR A 57 -3.25 -1.27 0.56
CA TYR A 57 -4.48 -1.94 1.00
C TYR A 57 -5.27 -1.11 2.02
N VAL A 58 -4.59 -0.55 3.01
CA VAL A 58 -5.24 0.23 4.08
C VAL A 58 -5.81 1.55 3.57
N ILE A 59 -5.09 2.26 2.70
CA ILE A 59 -5.53 3.54 2.14
C ILE A 59 -6.54 3.34 1.01
N SER A 60 -6.18 2.57 -0.02
CA SER A 60 -6.91 2.48 -1.28
C SER A 60 -8.12 1.55 -1.17
N GLN A 61 -8.00 0.42 -0.46
CA GLN A 61 -9.06 -0.60 -0.42
C GLN A 61 -9.91 -0.53 0.85
N LEU A 62 -9.31 -0.25 2.02
CA LEU A 62 -10.05 -0.09 3.27
C LEU A 62 -10.48 1.35 3.56
N SER A 63 -10.02 2.32 2.77
CA SER A 63 -10.32 3.76 2.95
C SER A 63 -10.06 4.27 4.36
N ARG A 64 -9.01 3.76 5.01
CA ARG A 64 -8.58 4.20 6.35
C ARG A 64 -7.73 5.47 6.25
N PRO A 65 -7.69 6.31 7.30
CA PRO A 65 -6.91 7.54 7.27
C PRO A 65 -5.42 7.28 7.17
N SER A 66 -4.66 8.28 6.71
CA SER A 66 -3.21 8.25 6.49
C SER A 66 -2.37 8.02 7.75
N ASN A 67 -2.96 8.24 8.93
CA ASN A 67 -2.35 8.00 10.24
C ASN A 67 -2.80 6.68 10.88
N GLU A 68 -3.62 5.87 10.20
CA GLU A 68 -3.99 4.52 10.67
C GLU A 68 -2.73 3.69 10.89
N ARG A 69 -2.70 2.93 11.99
CA ARG A 69 -1.49 2.17 12.34
C ARG A 69 -1.55 0.77 11.78
N ILE A 70 -0.45 0.36 11.17
CA ILE A 70 -0.30 -0.96 10.59
C ILE A 70 0.84 -1.66 11.32
N TYR A 71 0.52 -2.80 11.93
CA TYR A 71 1.44 -3.56 12.77
C TYR A 71 1.84 -4.83 12.07
N VAL A 72 3.10 -5.25 12.20
CA VAL A 72 3.51 -6.62 11.88
C VAL A 72 2.87 -7.54 12.91
N TRP A 73 1.86 -8.30 12.48
CA TRP A 73 1.19 -9.32 13.27
C TRP A 73 1.99 -10.63 13.29
N ARG A 74 2.56 -10.98 12.14
CA ARG A 74 3.48 -12.10 11.96
C ARG A 74 4.47 -11.75 10.88
N GLY A 75 5.76 -11.97 11.14
CA GLY A 75 6.80 -11.78 10.14
C GLY A 75 6.74 -12.77 8.98
N ARG A 76 7.78 -12.77 8.12
CA ARG A 76 7.77 -13.59 6.90
C ARG A 76 7.52 -15.06 7.22
N GLY A 77 6.55 -15.66 6.54
CA GLY A 77 6.23 -17.08 6.69
C GLY A 77 5.38 -17.60 5.55
N ALA A 78 4.96 -18.86 5.64
CA ALA A 78 4.04 -19.45 4.66
C ALA A 78 2.72 -18.67 4.64
N SER A 79 2.24 -18.37 3.43
CA SER A 79 0.97 -17.72 3.16
C SER A 79 -0.21 -18.67 3.39
N ILE A 80 -1.27 -18.12 3.98
CA ILE A 80 -2.54 -18.82 4.20
C ILE A 80 -3.46 -18.67 2.97
N GLY A 81 -3.56 -17.45 2.43
CA GLY A 81 -4.40 -17.12 1.29
C GLY A 81 -3.84 -17.56 -0.06
N GLU A 82 -2.53 -17.74 -0.17
CA GLU A 82 -1.85 -18.25 -1.37
C GLU A 82 -0.82 -19.35 -1.03
N PRO A 83 -1.26 -20.61 -0.89
CA PRO A 83 -0.38 -21.73 -0.55
C PRO A 83 0.86 -21.83 -1.46
N GLY A 84 2.01 -22.12 -0.85
CA GLY A 84 3.30 -22.19 -1.54
C GLY A 84 4.00 -20.85 -1.74
N LYS A 85 3.42 -19.74 -1.25
CA LYS A 85 4.06 -18.42 -1.24
C LYS A 85 4.50 -18.00 0.17
N THR A 86 5.37 -17.00 0.22
CA THR A 86 5.75 -16.30 1.44
C THR A 86 4.89 -15.04 1.60
N SER A 87 4.39 -14.81 2.80
CA SER A 87 3.64 -13.61 3.18
C SER A 87 4.17 -13.00 4.47
N VAL A 88 3.79 -11.75 4.72
CA VAL A 88 3.82 -11.11 6.03
C VAL A 88 2.38 -10.84 6.43
N GLN A 89 2.03 -11.08 7.69
CA GLN A 89 0.73 -10.71 8.21
C GLN A 89 0.81 -9.40 8.95
N PHE A 90 -0.12 -8.50 8.64
CA PHE A 90 -0.29 -7.23 9.27
C PHE A 90 -1.63 -7.17 10.01
N SER A 91 -1.72 -6.25 10.96
CA SER A 91 -2.96 -5.96 11.67
C SER A 91 -3.19 -4.45 11.77
N LEU A 92 -4.45 -4.04 11.94
CA LEU A 92 -4.84 -2.68 12.36
C LEU A 92 -4.97 -2.55 13.89
N THR A 93 -4.76 -3.64 14.63
CA THR A 93 -4.69 -3.67 16.08
C THR A 93 -3.33 -4.19 16.53
N PRO A 94 -2.80 -3.71 17.67
CA PRO A 94 -1.52 -4.18 18.18
C PRO A 94 -1.55 -5.69 18.48
N PRO A 95 -0.45 -6.42 18.24
CA PRO A 95 -0.33 -7.80 18.68
C PRO A 95 -0.33 -7.91 20.20
N GLN A 96 -0.49 -9.13 20.73
CA GLN A 96 -0.54 -9.37 22.19
C GLN A 96 0.68 -8.83 22.93
N GLN A 97 1.85 -8.85 22.28
CA GLN A 97 3.11 -8.36 22.81
C GLN A 97 3.21 -6.81 22.79
N GLY A 98 2.24 -6.14 22.18
CA GLY A 98 2.22 -4.69 22.01
C GLY A 98 2.98 -4.21 20.78
N GLU A 99 3.01 -2.89 20.61
CA GLU A 99 3.92 -2.23 19.66
C GLU A 99 5.36 -2.28 20.16
N VAL A 100 6.30 -2.39 19.23
CA VAL A 100 7.72 -2.20 19.49
C VAL A 100 8.18 -0.84 18.96
N ASN A 101 8.90 -0.08 19.80
CA ASN A 101 9.58 1.14 19.37
C ASN A 101 10.81 0.78 18.51
N SER A 102 10.67 0.86 17.19
CA SER A 102 11.72 0.54 16.23
C SER A 102 11.80 1.62 15.15
N ALA A 103 13.02 2.07 14.83
CA ALA A 103 13.28 2.93 13.68
C ALA A 103 13.50 2.13 12.38
N SER A 104 13.50 0.80 12.46
CA SER A 104 13.68 -0.10 11.32
C SER A 104 12.35 -0.37 10.60
N ASN A 105 12.40 -0.57 9.29
CA ASN A 105 11.26 -1.05 8.51
C ASN A 105 11.18 -2.58 8.45
N THR A 106 11.94 -3.31 9.28
CA THR A 106 11.91 -4.78 9.22
C THR A 106 10.51 -5.33 9.43
N VAL A 107 10.13 -6.29 8.60
CA VAL A 107 8.87 -7.02 8.72
C VAL A 107 9.02 -8.30 9.53
N ASP A 108 10.22 -8.59 10.03
CA ASP A 108 10.47 -9.80 10.83
C ASP A 108 10.32 -9.55 12.34
N LEU A 109 10.11 -8.29 12.74
CA LEU A 109 9.88 -7.88 14.13
C LEU A 109 8.37 -7.72 14.37
N VAL A 110 7.78 -8.68 15.08
CA VAL A 110 6.37 -8.59 15.51
C VAL A 110 6.17 -7.34 16.37
N GLY A 111 5.09 -6.61 16.13
CA GLY A 111 4.80 -5.35 16.81
C GLY A 111 5.50 -4.14 16.22
N ASN A 112 6.43 -4.31 15.26
CA ASN A 112 6.91 -3.19 14.47
C ASN A 112 5.76 -2.57 13.69
N ALA A 113 5.72 -1.25 13.60
CA ALA A 113 4.55 -0.55 13.07
C ALA A 113 4.93 0.72 12.31
N LEU A 114 4.12 1.02 11.31
CA LEU A 114 4.16 2.25 10.54
C LEU A 114 2.74 2.84 10.43
N SER A 115 2.64 4.14 10.19
CA SER A 115 1.37 4.70 9.69
C SER A 115 1.10 4.20 8.27
N SER A 116 -0.16 4.17 7.87
CA SER A 116 -0.57 3.80 6.51
C SER A 116 0.12 4.67 5.46
N ALA A 117 0.34 5.96 5.72
CA ALA A 117 1.11 6.83 4.83
C ALA A 117 2.61 6.47 4.76
N GLN A 118 3.25 6.17 5.89
CA GLN A 118 4.65 5.73 5.91
C GLN A 118 4.82 4.41 5.16
N ALA A 119 3.88 3.47 5.34
CA ALA A 119 3.86 2.21 4.63
C ALA A 119 3.67 2.41 3.11
N TRP A 120 2.71 3.25 2.72
CA TRP A 120 2.43 3.57 1.32
C TRP A 120 3.57 4.32 0.63
N ALA A 121 4.37 5.11 1.36
CA ALA A 121 5.54 5.79 0.80
C ALA A 121 6.56 4.82 0.16
N TYR A 122 6.62 3.55 0.62
CA TYR A 122 7.44 2.52 -0.03
C TYR A 122 6.97 2.14 -1.44
N CYS A 123 5.71 2.42 -1.79
CA CYS A 123 5.23 2.29 -3.17
C CYS A 123 5.81 3.38 -4.06
N ALA A 124 5.86 4.62 -3.57
CA ALA A 124 6.34 5.78 -4.32
C ALA A 124 7.86 5.77 -4.50
N ASP A 125 8.62 5.38 -3.47
CA ASP A 125 10.09 5.26 -3.53
C ASP A 125 10.54 4.31 -4.67
N ARG A 126 9.74 3.27 -4.96
CA ARG A 126 10.03 2.35 -6.06
C ARG A 126 9.73 2.94 -7.43
N THR A 127 8.71 3.79 -7.57
CA THR A 127 8.40 4.44 -8.86
C THR A 127 9.47 5.41 -9.37
N VAL A 128 10.42 5.82 -8.52
CA VAL A 128 11.54 6.70 -8.90
C VAL A 128 12.75 5.90 -9.39
N ARG A 129 12.83 4.59 -9.09
CA ARG A 129 13.98 3.74 -9.44
C ARG A 129 13.82 2.95 -10.74
N ASP A 130 12.62 2.96 -11.33
CA ASP A 130 12.29 2.33 -12.63
C ASP A 130 12.13 3.39 -13.72
#